data_AF-A0A538CG20-F1
#
_entry.id   AF-A0A538CG20-F1
#
_cell.length_a   1.000
_cell.length_b   1.000
_cell.length_c   1.000
_cell.angle_alpha   90.00
_cell.angle_beta   90.00
_cell.angle_gamma   90.00
#
_symmetry.space_group_name_H-M   'P 1'
#
loop_
_entity.id
_entity.type
_entity.pdbx_description
1 polymer ?
#
loop_
_entity_poly.entity_id
_entity_poly.type
_entity_poly.pdbx_seq_one_letter_code
_entity_poly.pdbx_strand_id
1 'polypeptide(L)' 'GPPTAQYLDRVLTRLTLPGSLYLAIIAVTPSLFIRYGGFSQATSRALGGTSVLIVVGVALDTMRQMESQMMMRSYEGFLR' A
#
# COMPACT_ATOMS: atom_id res chain seq x y z
N GLY A 1 -23.00 -13.63 -17.74
CA GLY A 1 -22.94 -13.99 -19.17
C GLY A 1 -21.84 -13.20 -19.88
N PRO A 2 -21.56 -13.46 -21.17
CA PRO A 2 -20.55 -12.74 -21.95
C PRO A 2 -20.68 -11.20 -21.95
N PRO A 3 -21.88 -10.57 -21.98
CA PRO A 3 -21.98 -9.10 -21.93
C PRO A 3 -21.60 -8.51 -20.56
N THR A 4 -21.77 -9.26 -19.47
CA THR A 4 -21.38 -8.82 -18.12
C THR A 4 -19.86 -8.79 -17.96
N ALA A 5 -19.17 -9.77 -18.56
CA ALA A 5 -17.71 -9.84 -18.55
C ALA A 5 -17.07 -8.68 -19.33
N GLN A 6 -17.58 -8.37 -20.54
CA GLN A 6 -17.09 -7.22 -21.32
C GLN A 6 -17.32 -5.89 -20.63
N TYR A 7 -18.43 -5.74 -19.89
CA TYR A 7 -18.69 -4.53 -19.11
C TYR A 7 -17.70 -4.40 -17.94
N LEU A 8 -17.49 -5.48 -17.19
CA LEU A 8 -16.50 -5.51 -16.10
C LEU A 8 -15.08 -5.23 -16.61
N ASP A 9 -14.68 -5.82 -17.73
CA ASP A 9 -13.35 -5.63 -18.32
C ASP A 9 -13.11 -4.17 -18.73
N ARG A 10 -14.14 -3.52 -19.28
CA ARG A 10 -14.08 -2.10 -19.67
C ARG A 10 -13.98 -1.16 -18.47
N VAL A 11 -14.64 -1.50 -17.36
CA VAL A 11 -14.56 -0.75 -16.10
C VAL A 11 -13.21 -0.98 -15.43
N LEU A 12 -12.76 -2.24 -15.33
CA LEU A 12 -11.47 -2.60 -14.75
C LEU A 12 -10.34 -1.90 -15.49
N THR A 13 -10.31 -1.93 -16.82
CA THR A 13 -9.26 -1.28 -17.63
C THR A 13 -9.17 0.23 -17.35
N ARG A 14 -10.31 0.92 -17.18
CA ARG A 14 -10.33 2.36 -16.86
C ARG A 14 -9.92 2.65 -15.42
N LEU A 15 -10.09 1.69 -14.51
CA LEU A 15 -9.69 1.83 -13.12
C LEU A 15 -8.20 1.47 -12.92
N THR A 16 -7.70 0.46 -13.62
CA THR A 16 -6.31 -0.01 -13.53
C THR A 16 -5.33 0.92 -14.24
N LEU A 17 -5.74 1.62 -15.30
CA LEU A 17 -4.88 2.60 -15.99
C LEU A 17 -4.35 3.70 -15.05
N PRO A 18 -5.18 4.49 -14.35
CA PRO A 18 -4.68 5.47 -13.39
C PRO A 18 -4.07 4.82 -12.15
N GLY A 19 -4.59 3.68 -11.70
CA GLY A 19 -4.07 2.95 -10.53
C GLY A 19 -2.64 2.45 -10.72
N SER A 20 -2.33 1.88 -11.89
CA SER A 20 -0.98 1.40 -12.22
C SER A 20 0.04 2.54 -12.33
N LEU A 21 -0.36 3.68 -12.89
CA LEU A 21 0.49 4.87 -12.95
C LEU A 21 0.83 5.38 -11.53
N TYR A 22 -0.17 5.44 -10.64
CA TYR A 22 0.02 5.83 -9.25
C TYR A 22 0.96 4.87 -8.49
N LEU A 23 0.74 3.56 -8.64
CA LEU A 23 1.59 2.54 -8.03
C LEU A 23 3.03 2.59 -8.55
N ALA A 24 3.22 2.84 -9.85
CA ALA A 24 4.54 3.00 -10.45
C ALA A 24 5.29 4.20 -9.86
N ILE A 25 4.61 5.34 -9.66
CA ILE A 25 5.20 6.53 -9.04
C ILE A 25 5.63 6.23 -7.59
N ILE A 26 4.77 5.62 -6.78
CA ILE A 26 5.09 5.28 -5.38
C ILE A 26 6.26 4.30 -5.29
N ALA A 27 6.34 3.32 -6.20
CA ALA A 27 7.44 2.36 -6.22
C ALA A 27 8.79 3.02 -6.56
N VAL A 28 8.80 3.99 -7.48
CA VAL A 28 10.04 4.67 -7.93
C VAL A 28 10.48 5.77 -6.95
N THR A 29 9.54 6.43 -6.27
CA THR A 29 9.78 7.51 -5.31
C THR A 29 10.91 7.20 -4.30
N PRO A 30 10.87 6.12 -3.50
CA PRO A 30 11.92 5.85 -2.51
C PRO A 30 13.29 5.64 -3.14
N SER A 31 13.36 5.01 -4.32
CA SER A 31 14.62 4.79 -5.03
C SER A 31 15.29 6.09 -5.48
N LEU A 32 14.50 7.09 -5.88
CA LEU A 32 15.00 8.41 -6.27
C LEU A 32 15.42 9.25 -5.05
N PHE A 33 14.63 9.23 -3.97
CA PHE A 33 14.95 9.94 -2.73
C PHE A 33 16.27 9.48 -2.11
N ILE A 34 16.57 8.17 -2.15
CA ILE A 34 17.83 7.63 -1.64
C ILE A 34 19.02 8.03 -2.52
N ARG A 35 18.82 8.11 -3.84
CA ARG A 35 19.90 8.40 -4.80
C ARG A 35 20.26 9.88 -4.89
N TYR A 36 19.29 10.78 -4.72
CA TYR A 36 19.50 12.24 -4.78
C TYR A 36 19.66 12.91 -3.40
N GLY A 37 19.25 12.26 -2.31
CA GLY A 37 19.18 12.86 -0.97
C GLY A 37 20.50 13.01 -0.20
N GLY A 38 21.65 12.56 -0.73
CA GLY A 38 22.97 12.86 -0.14
C GLY A 38 23.17 12.40 1.31
N PHE A 39 22.49 11.34 1.75
CA PHE A 39 22.57 10.87 3.14
C PHE A 39 23.89 10.12 3.41
N SER A 40 24.59 10.53 4.48
CA SER A 40 25.79 9.87 5.03
C SER A 40 25.65 8.35 5.09
N GLN A 41 26.75 7.61 4.87
CA GLN A 41 26.82 6.13 4.84
C GLN A 41 26.10 5.42 6.01
N ALA A 42 26.00 6.05 7.18
CA ALA A 42 25.25 5.52 8.33
C ALA A 42 23.73 5.69 8.18
N THR A 43 23.28 6.87 7.74
CA THR A 43 21.87 7.18 7.49
C THR A 43 21.36 6.47 6.23
N SER A 44 22.20 6.28 5.21
CA SER A 44 21.88 5.51 4.00
C SER A 44 21.65 4.01 4.29
N ARG A 45 22.31 3.44 5.30
CA ARG A 45 22.03 2.06 5.76
C ARG A 45 20.77 1.96 6.59
N ALA A 46 20.50 2.93 7.47
CA ALA A 46 19.30 2.95 8.31
C ALA A 46 18.02 3.34 7.53
N LEU A 47 18.13 4.26 6.58
CA LEU A 47 17.09 4.66 5.60
C LEU A 47 17.35 3.99 4.24
N GLY A 48 17.89 2.77 4.23
CA GLY A 48 18.00 1.99 3.01
C GLY A 48 16.62 1.71 2.41
N GLY A 49 16.51 1.57 1.09
CA GLY A 49 15.23 1.34 0.42
C GLY A 49 14.48 0.12 0.96
N THR A 50 15.22 -0.87 1.47
CA THR A 50 14.68 -2.04 2.16
C THR A 50 14.03 -1.69 3.50
N SER A 51 14.63 -0.84 4.34
CA SER A 51 14.04 -0.49 5.64
C SER A 51 12.76 0.35 5.47
N VAL A 52 12.73 1.28 4.50
CA VAL A 52 11.53 2.07 4.20
C VAL A 52 10.38 1.19 3.70
N LEU A 53 10.65 0.26 2.79
CA LEU A 53 9.63 -0.68 2.29
C LEU A 53 9.12 -1.61 3.40
N ILE A 54 10.00 -2.11 4.28
CA ILE A 54 9.61 -2.96 5.41
C ILE A 54 8.77 -2.17 6.42
N VAL A 55 9.16 -0.94 6.78
CA VAL A 55 8.44 -0.11 7.76
C VAL A 55 7.02 0.21 7.28
N VAL A 56 6.86 0.60 6.01
CA VAL A 56 5.53 0.87 5.45
C VAL A 56 4.69 -0.41 5.39
N GLY A 57 5.29 -1.53 4.98
CA GLY A 57 4.63 -2.84 4.94
C GLY A 57 4.12 -3.29 6.31
N VAL A 58 4.99 -3.25 7.33
CA VAL A 58 4.66 -3.64 8.72
C VAL A 58 3.66 -2.67 9.34
N ALA A 59 3.76 -1.36 9.09
CA ALA A 59 2.80 -0.38 9.60
C ALA A 59 1.39 -0.63 9.05
N LEU A 60 1.27 -0.90 7.74
CA LEU A 60 -0.01 -1.26 7.11
C LEU A 60 -0.57 -2.58 7.65
N ASP A 61 0.29 -3.58 7.84
CA ASP A 61 -0.11 -4.89 8.40
C ASP A 61 -0.60 -4.76 9.85
N THR A 62 0.11 -3.96 10.65
CA THR A 62 -0.26 -3.65 12.04
C THR A 62 -1.61 -2.92 12.10
N MET A 63 -1.83 -1.93 11.22
CA MET A 63 -3.12 -1.23 11.14
C MET A 63 -4.27 -2.20 10.82
N ARG A 64 -4.11 -3.07 9.82
CA ARG A 64 -5.11 -4.08 9.46
C ARG A 64 -5.39 -5.06 10.60
N GLN A 65 -4.34 -5.47 11.31
CA GLN A 65 -4.46 -6.35 12.47
C GLN A 65 -5.25 -5.67 13.60
N MET A 66 -4.97 -4.39 13.90
CA MET A 66 -5.73 -3.60 14.87
C MET A 66 -7.20 -3.43 14.46
N GLU A 67 -7.47 -3.12 13.19
CA GLU A 67 -8.85 -3.01 12.66
C GLU A 67 -9.63 -4.33 12.82
N SER A 68 -9.01 -5.47 12.54
CA SER A 68 -9.65 -6.78 12.72
C SER A 68 -10.06 -7.05 14.17
N GLN A 69 -9.24 -6.62 15.14
CA GLN A 69 -9.56 -6.76 16.57
C GLN A 69 -10.67 -5.80 17.00
N MET A 70 -10.70 -4.59 16.46
CA MET A 70 -11.79 -3.63 16.71
C MET A 70 -13.13 -4.09 16.13
N MET A 71 -13.15 -4.73 14.97
CA MET A 71 -14.39 -5.29 14.40
C MET A 71 -14.97 -6.42 15.27
N MET A 72 -14.14 -7.27 15.88
CA MET A 72 -14.62 -8.27 16.84
C MET A 72 -15.20 -7.61 18.11
N ARG A 73 -14.58 -6.53 18.58
CA ARG A 73 -15.07 -5.76 19.74
C ARG A 73 -16.34 -4.96 19.46
N SER A 74 -16.57 -4.50 18.23
CA SER A 74 -17.80 -3.81 17.86
C SER A 74 -19.00 -4.76 17.67
N TYR A 75 -18.77 -6.08 17.60
CA TYR A 75 -19.84 -7.09 17.58
C TYR A 75 -20.40 -7.40 18.98
N GLU A 76 -19.61 -7.21 20.06
CA GLU A 76 -20.09 -7.44 21.44
C GLU A 76 -21.08 -6.36 21.92
N GLY A 77 -21.07 -5.17 21.31
CA GLY A 77 -21.91 -4.04 21.74
C GLY A 77 -23.34 -4.01 21.18
N PHE A 78 -23.67 -4.87 20.21
CA PHE A 78 -24.98 -4.85 19.54
C PHE A 78 -25.97 -5.93 20.04
N LEU A 79 -25.54 -6.83 20.93
CA LEU A 79 -26.38 -7.89 21.53
C LEU A 79 -26.52 -7.73 23.05
N ARG A 80 -26.72 -6.50 23.52
CA ARG A 80 -27.24 -6.25 24.87
C ARG A 80 -28.39 -5.27 24.85
#